data_AF-A0A356IAG3-F1
#
_entry.id   AF-A0A356IAG3-F1
#
_cell.length_a   1.000
_cell.length_b   1.000
_cell.length_c   1.000
_cell.angle_alpha   90.00
_cell.angle_beta   90.00
_cell.angle_gamma   90.00
#
_symmetry.space_group_name_H-M   'P 1'
#
loop_
_entity.id
_entity.type
_entity.pdbx_description
1 polymer ?
#
loop_
_entity_poly.entity_id
_entity_poly.type
_entity_poly.pdbx_seq_one_letter_code
_entity_poly.pdbx_strand_id
1 'polypeptide(L)' 'MKKIVFTGGGTVGHVTLNLLLMPRFIKDGWEVHYIGDRNGIEYEQIKNSGLDVQFHSIA' A
#
# COMPACT_ATOMS: atom_id res chain seq x y z
N MET A 1 6.66 2.01 -18.14
CA MET A 1 5.94 2.58 -16.98
C MET A 1 6.72 2.21 -15.73
N LYS A 2 6.88 3.13 -14.77
CA LYS A 2 7.65 2.84 -13.55
C LYS A 2 6.74 2.20 -12.51
N LYS A 3 7.26 1.22 -11.76
CA LYS A 3 6.51 0.50 -10.73
C LYS A 3 7.23 0.61 -9.39
N ILE A 4 6.46 0.77 -8.31
CA ILE A 4 6.96 0.75 -6.94
C ILE A 4 6.13 -0.21 -6.10
N VAL A 5 6.79 -0.95 -5.22
CA VAL A 5 6.14 -1.89 -4.31
C VAL A 5 6.38 -1.42 -2.89
N PHE A 6 5.30 -1.21 -2.16
CA PHE A 6 5.31 -1.09 -0.71
C PHE A 6 5.02 -2.44 -0.08
N THR A 7 5.60 -2.68 1.09
CA THR A 7 5.32 -3.85 1.90
C THR A 7 5.53 -3.50 3.36
N GLY A 8 5.15 -4.41 4.24
CA GLY A 8 5.01 -4.17 5.67
C GLY A 8 3.55 -4.39 6.09
N GLY A 9 3.35 -4.58 7.39
CA GLY A 9 2.06 -4.97 7.94
C GLY A 9 2.15 -5.26 9.42
N GLY A 10 1.06 -5.78 9.98
CA GLY A 10 0.98 -6.25 11.38
C GLY A 10 0.83 -5.16 12.44
N THR A 11 1.27 -3.92 12.19
CA THR A 11 1.04 -2.78 13.11
C THR A 11 0.79 -1.47 12.38
N VAL A 12 0.04 -0.55 13.00
CA VAL A 12 -0.32 0.75 12.40
C VAL A 12 0.94 1.54 12.04
N GLY A 13 1.96 1.49 12.90
CA GLY A 13 3.24 2.19 12.68
C GLY A 13 3.93 1.79 11.37
N HIS A 14 3.93 0.51 11.01
CA HIS A 14 4.52 0.03 9.76
C HIS A 14 3.73 0.42 8.51
N VAL A 15 2.41 0.64 8.65
CA VAL A 15 1.52 0.93 7.51
C VAL A 15 1.40 2.43 7.24
N THR A 16 1.39 3.27 8.30
CA THR A 16 1.13 4.72 8.20
C THR A 16 2.09 5.43 7.25
N LEU A 17 3.40 5.13 7.31
CA LEU A 17 4.36 5.82 6.45
C LEU A 17 4.17 5.47 4.97
N ASN A 18 3.80 4.22 4.68
CA ASN A 18 3.49 3.79 3.31
C ASN A 18 2.29 4.59 2.77
N LEU A 19 1.21 4.70 3.55
CA LEU A 19 0.02 5.50 3.19
C LEU A 19 0.36 6.96 2.89
N LEU A 20 1.29 7.56 3.64
CA LEU A 20 1.71 8.95 3.43
C LEU A 20 2.55 9.13 2.14
N LEU A 21 3.31 8.12 1.74
CA LEU A 21 4.22 8.20 0.58
C LEU A 21 3.52 7.86 -0.75
N MET A 22 2.61 6.89 -0.77
CA MET A 22 1.96 6.43 -2.00
C MET A 22 1.29 7.54 -2.84
N PRO A 23 0.56 8.54 -2.27
CA PRO A 23 -0.06 9.60 -3.06
C PRO A 23 0.94 10.37 -3.93
N ARG A 24 2.18 10.53 -3.46
CA ARG A 24 3.24 11.17 -4.22
C ARG A 24 3.63 10.34 -5.45
N PHE A 25 3.78 9.03 -5.30
CA PHE A 25 4.13 8.15 -6.41
C PHE A 25 3.00 8.02 -7.44
N ILE A 26 1.76 7.95 -6.98
CA ILE A 26 0.57 7.99 -7.85
C ILE A 26 0.57 9.27 -8.67
N LYS A 27 0.77 10.44 -8.02
CA LYS A 27 0.86 11.74 -8.70
C LYS A 27 2.00 11.81 -9.71
N ASP A 28 3.13 11.18 -9.42
CA ASP A 28 4.31 11.14 -10.29
C ASP A 28 4.17 10.08 -11.41
N GLY A 29 2.99 9.43 -11.55
CA GLY A 29 2.67 8.51 -12.64
C GLY A 29 3.23 7.10 -12.47
N TRP A 30 3.50 6.68 -11.24
CA TRP A 30 3.94 5.32 -10.93
C TRP A 30 2.75 4.39 -10.75
N GLU A 31 2.91 3.15 -11.19
CA GLU A 31 2.04 2.05 -10.79
C GLU A 31 2.44 1.63 -9.37
N VAL A 32 1.54 1.84 -8.41
CA VAL A 32 1.79 1.56 -6.99
C VAL A 32 1.19 0.22 -6.62
N HIS A 33 2.02 -0.64 -6.06
CA HIS A 33 1.62 -1.94 -5.53
C HIS A 33 1.87 -2.03 -4.03
N TYR A 34 1.09 -2.86 -3.35
CA TYR A 34 1.29 -3.20 -1.95
C TYR A 34 1.28 -4.71 -1.76
N ILE A 35 2.22 -5.26 -0.97
CA ILE A 35 2.25 -6.68 -0.61
C ILE A 35 2.05 -6.82 0.91
N GLY A 36 1.01 -7.56 1.31
CA GLY A 36 0.66 -7.80 2.73
C GLY A 36 -0.30 -8.98 2.95
N ASP A 37 -0.69 -9.21 4.19
CA ASP A 37 -1.69 -10.21 4.57
C ASP A 37 -3.11 -9.66 4.30
N ARG A 38 -3.98 -10.46 3.67
CA ARG A 38 -5.37 -10.05 3.40
C ARG A 38 -6.21 -9.88 4.67
N ASN A 39 -5.82 -10.55 5.75
CA ASN A 39 -6.45 -10.43 7.06
C ASN A 39 -5.72 -9.42 7.96
N GLY A 40 -4.61 -8.87 7.47
CA GLY A 40 -3.80 -7.89 8.18
C GLY A 40 -4.42 -6.50 8.17
N ILE A 41 -3.96 -5.65 9.09
CA ILE A 41 -4.46 -4.27 9.18
C ILE A 41 -4.12 -3.48 7.92
N GLU A 42 -3.02 -3.82 7.25
CA GLU A 42 -2.55 -3.17 6.04
C GLU A 42 -3.57 -3.29 4.92
N TYR A 43 -4.24 -4.43 4.79
CA TYR A 43 -5.28 -4.61 3.80
C TYR A 43 -6.46 -3.67 4.04
N GLU A 44 -6.94 -3.60 5.28
CA GLU A 44 -8.02 -2.69 5.66
C GLU A 44 -7.62 -1.22 5.51
N GLN A 45 -6.40 -0.85 5.90
CA GLN A 45 -5.90 0.51 5.73
C GLN A 45 -5.78 0.91 4.26
N ILE A 46 -5.23 0.04 3.40
CA ILE A 46 -5.12 0.29 1.96
C ILE A 46 -6.50 0.39 1.32
N LYS A 47 -7.41 -0.53 1.65
CA LYS A 47 -8.80 -0.51 1.17
C LYS A 47 -9.54 0.77 1.57
N ASN A 48 -9.36 1.22 2.81
CA ASN A 48 -10.01 2.44 3.34
C ASN A 48 -9.33 3.73 2.85
N SER A 49 -8.11 3.66 2.33
CA SER A 49 -7.37 4.85 1.87
C SER A 49 -7.97 5.49 0.61
N GLY A 50 -8.70 4.72 -0.21
CA GLY A 50 -9.21 5.17 -1.51
C GLY A 50 -8.12 5.47 -2.55
N LEU A 51 -6.86 5.09 -2.28
CA LEU A 51 -5.74 5.29 -3.20
C LEU A 51 -5.76 4.24 -4.32
N ASP A 52 -5.29 4.63 -5.50
CA ASP A 52 -5.09 3.72 -6.63
C ASP A 52 -3.85 2.85 -6.38
N VAL A 53 -4.06 1.74 -5.68
CA VAL A 53 -3.01 0.81 -5.23
C VAL A 53 -3.46 -0.62 -5.54
N GLN A 54 -2.62 -1.36 -6.26
CA GLN A 54 -2.85 -2.79 -6.46
C GLN A 54 -2.31 -3.59 -5.28
N PHE A 55 -3.20 -4.22 -4.52
CA PHE A 55 -2.82 -5.09 -3.39
C PHE A 55 -2.57 -6.53 -3.85
N HIS A 56 -1.48 -7.13 -3.38
CA HIS A 56 -1.13 -8.53 -3.56
C HIS A 56 -1.10 -9.22 -2.19
N SER A 57 -1.98 -10.18 -1.99
CA SER A 57 -2.04 -10.95 -0.74
C SER A 57 -1.03 -12.09 -0.74
N ILE A 58 -0.34 -12.28 0.38
CA ILE A 58 0.58 -13.41 0.63
C ILE A 58 0.03 -14.46 1.60
N ALA A 59 -1.11 -14.17 2.20
CA ALA A 59 -1.92 -15.03 3.07
C ALA A 59 -3.39 -14.59 3.00
#